data_AF-E0SQC8-F1
#
_entry.id   AF-E0SQC8-F1
#
_cell.length_a   1.000
_cell.length_b   1.000
_cell.length_c   1.000
_cell.angle_alpha   90.00
_cell.angle_beta   90.00
_cell.angle_gamma   90.00
#
_symmetry.space_group_name_H-M   'P 1'
#
loop_
_entity.id
_entity.type
_entity.pdbx_description
1 polymer ?
#
loop_
_entity_poly.entity_id
_entity_poly.type
_entity_poly.pdbx_seq_one_letter_code
_entity_poly.pdbx_strand_id
1 'polypeptide(L)'
;MEDITYLLDSFTKISALVSQCRIEMKIFNDINLCRNIIANLLSEYSGMINRINQLNGLKYDAILISTLTNMINRIIELRNITQRLNEHVYECANIQKMIDETYINTSTLLIKYSSLLLFLISKADSIDQSLAGKISSALASALFASLLDIHNRQILEILKTCIRIA
;
A
#
# COMPACT_ATOMS: atom_id res chain seq x y z
N MET A 1 -10.81 4.33 1.52
CA MET A 1 -10.56 5.57 0.76
C MET A 1 -9.74 6.55 1.60
N GLU A 2 -10.18 6.84 2.82
CA GLU A 2 -9.52 7.76 3.76
C GLU A 2 -8.02 7.49 3.92
N ASP A 3 -7.62 6.22 4.14
CA ASP A 3 -6.21 5.85 4.28
C ASP A 3 -5.35 6.20 3.04
N ILE A 4 -5.87 6.07 1.82
CA ILE A 4 -5.14 6.38 0.57
C ILE A 4 -5.08 7.89 0.33
N THR A 5 -6.19 8.60 0.59
CA THR A 5 -6.23 10.06 0.50
C THR A 5 -5.26 10.70 1.49
N TYR A 6 -5.18 10.16 2.72
CA TYR A 6 -4.20 10.59 3.70
C TYR A 6 -2.76 10.46 3.18
N LEU A 7 -2.41 9.35 2.51
CA LEU A 7 -1.08 9.18 1.92
C LEU A 7 -0.79 10.26 0.85
N LEU A 8 -1.78 10.61 0.01
CA LEU A 8 -1.63 11.66 -0.99
C LEU A 8 -1.36 13.02 -0.33
N ASP A 9 -2.10 13.35 0.72
CA ASP A 9 -1.93 14.59 1.48
C ASP A 9 -0.55 14.65 2.14
N SER A 10 -0.10 13.55 2.74
CA SER A 10 1.22 13.45 3.35
C SER A 10 2.33 13.67 2.33
N PHE A 11 2.29 13.00 1.17
CA PHE A 11 3.29 13.21 0.11
C PHE A 11 3.23 14.60 -0.52
N THR A 12 2.06 15.23 -0.56
CA THR A 12 1.92 16.63 -1.02
C THR A 12 2.60 17.59 -0.05
N LYS A 13 2.42 17.39 1.27
CA LYS A 13 3.10 18.19 2.30
C LYS A 13 4.61 17.93 2.31
N ILE A 14 5.04 16.69 2.20
CA ILE A 14 6.47 16.33 2.08
C ILE A 14 7.08 17.02 0.86
N SER A 15 6.42 16.97 -0.30
CA SER A 15 6.88 17.64 -1.53
C SER A 15 7.04 19.16 -1.33
N ALA A 16 6.09 19.81 -0.66
CA ALA A 16 6.15 21.24 -0.37
C ALA A 16 7.35 21.59 0.54
N LEU A 17 7.59 20.80 1.59
CA LEU A 17 8.72 21.00 2.50
C LEU A 17 10.05 20.73 1.80
N VAL A 18 10.13 19.64 1.03
CA VAL A 18 11.34 19.28 0.28
C VAL A 18 11.72 20.34 -0.75
N SER A 19 10.74 20.98 -1.37
CA SER A 19 10.97 22.08 -2.32
C SER A 19 11.57 23.34 -1.67
N GLN A 20 11.45 23.47 -0.35
CA GLN A 20 12.03 24.58 0.43
C GLN A 20 13.46 24.26 0.93
N CYS A 21 13.85 22.99 0.88
CA CYS A 21 15.17 22.52 1.30
C CYS A 21 16.07 22.31 0.07
N ARG A 22 17.39 22.48 0.20
CA ARG A 22 18.36 22.13 -0.86
C ARG A 22 18.57 20.62 -0.91
N ILE A 23 17.53 19.90 -1.31
CA ILE A 23 17.51 18.44 -1.35
C ILE A 23 17.89 17.93 -2.75
N GLU A 24 18.52 16.77 -2.82
CA GLU A 24 18.93 16.14 -4.07
C GLU A 24 17.75 15.87 -5.02
N MET A 25 17.96 16.09 -6.32
CA MET A 25 16.95 15.87 -7.38
C MET A 25 16.37 14.45 -7.36
N LYS A 26 17.15 13.45 -6.92
CA LYS A 26 16.71 12.06 -6.77
C LYS A 26 15.55 11.91 -5.78
N ILE A 27 15.60 12.60 -4.64
CA ILE A 27 14.54 12.57 -3.61
C ILE A 27 13.26 13.21 -4.14
N PHE A 28 13.37 14.31 -4.88
CA PHE A 28 12.23 14.94 -5.52
C PHE A 28 11.54 14.01 -6.53
N ASN A 29 12.33 13.26 -7.32
CA ASN A 29 11.80 12.27 -8.26
C ASN A 29 11.09 11.11 -7.54
N ASP A 30 11.67 10.58 -6.46
CA ASP A 30 11.05 9.53 -5.66
C ASP A 30 9.71 10.01 -5.04
N ILE A 31 9.62 11.26 -4.55
CA ILE A 31 8.37 11.84 -4.04
C ILE A 31 7.30 11.94 -5.14
N ASN A 32 7.68 12.38 -6.33
CA ASN A 32 6.73 12.46 -7.45
C ASN A 32 6.27 11.07 -7.91
N LEU A 33 7.16 10.08 -7.89
CA LEU A 33 6.81 8.69 -8.16
C LEU A 33 5.79 8.18 -7.14
N CYS A 34 6.00 8.44 -5.84
CA CYS A 34 5.03 8.11 -4.79
C CYS A 34 3.65 8.75 -5.06
N ARG A 35 3.61 10.04 -5.39
CA ARG A 35 2.35 10.75 -5.71
C ARG A 35 1.62 10.12 -6.89
N ASN A 36 2.34 9.75 -7.95
CA ASN A 36 1.76 9.09 -9.12
C ASN A 36 1.22 7.69 -8.78
N ILE A 37 1.95 6.91 -7.98
CA ILE A 37 1.47 5.61 -7.49
C ILE A 37 0.18 5.78 -6.68
N ILE A 38 0.12 6.76 -5.79
CA ILE A 38 -1.06 7.02 -4.95
C ILE A 38 -2.26 7.47 -5.79
N ALA A 39 -2.05 8.33 -6.79
CA ALA A 39 -3.11 8.75 -7.71
C ALA A 39 -3.70 7.56 -8.47
N ASN A 40 -2.84 6.64 -8.92
CA ASN A 40 -3.26 5.40 -9.56
C ASN A 40 -4.02 4.47 -8.60
N LEU A 41 -3.56 4.36 -7.35
CA LEU A 41 -4.26 3.61 -6.30
C LEU A 41 -5.66 4.18 -6.00
N LEU A 42 -5.83 5.51 -5.99
CA LEU A 42 -7.14 6.13 -5.83
C LEU A 42 -8.09 5.78 -6.98
N SER A 43 -7.61 5.83 -8.22
CA SER A 43 -8.39 5.45 -9.39
C SER A 43 -8.82 3.98 -9.34
N GLU A 44 -7.90 3.07 -9.01
CA GLU A 44 -8.20 1.64 -8.85
C GLU A 44 -9.16 1.37 -7.70
N TYR A 45 -9.00 2.06 -6.58
CA TYR A 45 -9.92 1.94 -5.45
C TYR A 45 -11.35 2.31 -5.84
N SER A 46 -11.54 3.42 -6.55
CA SER A 46 -12.85 3.83 -7.06
C SER A 46 -13.44 2.79 -8.00
N GLY A 47 -12.63 2.23 -8.92
CA GLY A 47 -13.04 1.12 -9.79
C GLY A 47 -13.45 -0.13 -9.01
N MET A 48 -12.68 -0.49 -7.99
CA MET A 48 -12.92 -1.63 -7.11
C MET A 48 -14.25 -1.48 -6.35
N ILE A 49 -14.51 -0.32 -5.73
CA ILE A 49 -15.76 -0.04 -5.02
C ILE A 49 -16.96 -0.10 -5.96
N ASN A 50 -16.85 0.52 -7.14
CA ASN A 50 -17.91 0.44 -8.15
C ASN A 50 -18.20 -1.01 -8.54
N ARG A 51 -17.17 -1.84 -8.68
CA ARG A 51 -17.34 -3.26 -8.98
C ARG A 51 -18.00 -4.01 -7.82
N ILE A 52 -17.57 -3.78 -6.59
CA ILE A 52 -18.19 -4.39 -5.39
C ILE A 52 -19.68 -4.04 -5.32
N ASN A 53 -20.03 -2.77 -5.55
CA ASN A 53 -21.42 -2.32 -5.56
C ASN A 53 -22.24 -2.97 -6.69
N GLN A 54 -21.64 -3.19 -7.86
CA GLN A 54 -22.30 -3.90 -8.95
C GLN A 54 -22.53 -5.39 -8.64
N LEU A 55 -21.61 -6.00 -7.87
CA LEU A 55 -21.72 -7.40 -7.50
C LEU A 55 -22.84 -7.65 -6.48
N ASN A 56 -23.30 -6.65 -5.70
CA ASN A 56 -24.50 -6.76 -4.85
C ASN A 56 -24.57 -8.04 -3.95
N GLY A 57 -23.43 -8.51 -3.45
CA GLY A 57 -23.35 -9.75 -2.64
C GLY A 57 -23.30 -11.06 -3.45
N LEU A 58 -23.24 -10.97 -4.79
CA LEU A 58 -22.79 -12.06 -5.65
C LEU A 58 -21.31 -12.36 -5.38
N LYS A 59 -20.89 -13.55 -5.82
CA LYS A 59 -19.53 -14.05 -5.64
C LYS A 59 -18.52 -13.10 -6.26
N TYR A 60 -17.40 -12.92 -5.57
CA TYR A 60 -16.33 -12.04 -6.03
C TYR A 60 -15.63 -12.66 -7.25
N ASP A 61 -15.51 -11.89 -8.32
CA ASP A 61 -14.95 -12.34 -9.58
C ASP A 61 -13.42 -12.18 -9.66
N ALA A 62 -12.84 -12.82 -10.67
CA ALA A 62 -11.41 -12.75 -10.96
C ALA A 62 -10.91 -11.32 -11.23
N ILE A 63 -11.77 -10.43 -11.74
CA ILE A 63 -11.41 -9.04 -12.07
C ILE A 63 -11.18 -8.25 -10.79
N LEU A 64 -12.09 -8.38 -9.81
CA LEU A 64 -11.95 -7.74 -8.51
C LEU A 64 -10.69 -8.22 -7.78
N ILE A 65 -10.46 -9.53 -7.75
CA ILE A 65 -9.29 -10.14 -7.13
C ILE A 65 -8.00 -9.70 -7.83
N SER A 66 -7.98 -9.67 -9.16
CA SER A 66 -6.83 -9.18 -9.93
C SER A 66 -6.56 -7.69 -9.68
N THR A 67 -7.60 -6.87 -9.54
CA THR A 67 -7.48 -5.43 -9.26
C THR A 67 -6.84 -5.22 -7.90
N LEU A 68 -7.36 -5.91 -6.87
CA LEU A 68 -6.81 -5.82 -5.52
C LEU A 68 -5.36 -6.35 -5.44
N THR A 69 -5.04 -7.40 -6.20
CA THR A 69 -3.67 -7.92 -6.32
C THR A 69 -2.72 -6.87 -6.90
N ASN A 70 -3.15 -6.13 -7.94
CA ASN A 70 -2.36 -5.04 -8.51
C ASN A 70 -2.17 -3.87 -7.53
N MET A 71 -3.23 -3.53 -6.78
CA MET A 71 -3.15 -2.50 -5.74
C MET A 71 -2.12 -2.87 -4.66
N ILE A 72 -2.09 -4.13 -4.22
CA ILE A 72 -1.08 -4.61 -3.25
C ILE A 72 0.34 -4.42 -3.79
N ASN A 73 0.61 -4.78 -5.05
CA ASN A 73 1.92 -4.59 -5.65
C ASN A 73 2.33 -3.11 -5.68
N ARG A 74 1.39 -2.20 -5.99
CA ARG A 74 1.62 -0.75 -5.94
C ARG A 74 1.87 -0.23 -4.54
N ILE A 75 1.19 -0.76 -3.53
CA ILE A 75 1.43 -0.41 -2.13
C ILE A 75 2.83 -0.90 -1.69
N ILE A 76 3.27 -2.08 -2.13
CA ILE A 76 4.65 -2.57 -1.89
C ILE A 76 5.67 -1.64 -2.53
N GLU A 77 5.45 -1.23 -3.77
CA GLU A 77 6.32 -0.27 -4.47
C GLU A 77 6.40 1.05 -3.70
N LEU A 78 5.24 1.60 -3.29
CA LEU A 78 5.16 2.82 -2.48
C LEU A 78 5.93 2.67 -1.16
N ARG A 79 5.76 1.55 -0.46
CA ARG A 79 6.48 1.26 0.80
C ARG A 79 8.00 1.29 0.58
N ASN A 80 8.47 0.62 -0.48
CA ASN A 80 9.89 0.52 -0.78
C ASN A 80 10.49 1.89 -1.15
N ILE A 81 9.77 2.72 -1.91
CA ILE A 81 10.22 4.10 -2.20
C ILE A 81 10.25 4.93 -0.92
N THR A 82 9.22 4.81 -0.07
CA THR A 82 9.15 5.55 1.20
C THR A 82 10.29 5.16 2.14
N GLN A 83 10.67 3.88 2.18
CA GLN A 83 11.85 3.43 2.93
C GLN A 83 13.13 4.09 2.42
N ARG A 84 13.34 4.12 1.09
CA ARG A 84 14.51 4.81 0.51
C ARG A 84 14.52 6.30 0.80
N LEU A 85 13.36 6.95 0.81
CA LEU A 85 13.25 8.35 1.21
C LEU A 85 13.69 8.55 2.65
N ASN A 86 13.34 7.62 3.55
CA ASN A 86 13.77 7.66 4.95
C ASN A 86 15.29 7.56 5.09
N GLU A 87 15.93 6.75 4.24
CA GLU A 87 17.38 6.59 4.17
C GLU A 87 18.13 7.81 3.62
N HIS A 88 17.44 8.81 3.08
CA HIS A 88 18.08 9.94 2.40
C HIS A 88 17.70 11.31 2.97
N VAL A 89 16.66 11.40 3.82
CA VAL A 89 16.12 12.67 4.35
C VAL A 89 16.47 12.86 5.83
N TYR A 90 17.73 12.63 6.21
CA TYR A 90 18.20 12.79 7.60
C TYR A 90 18.41 14.24 8.03
N GLU A 91 18.65 15.15 7.09
CA GLU A 91 19.03 16.53 7.40
C GLU A 91 17.86 17.43 7.84
N CYS A 92 16.62 16.93 7.73
CA CYS A 92 15.41 17.68 8.04
C CYS A 92 14.49 16.86 8.95
N ALA A 93 14.68 16.98 10.28
CA ALA A 93 13.95 16.21 11.29
C ALA A 93 12.41 16.22 11.12
N ASN A 94 11.84 17.35 10.71
CA ASN A 94 10.40 17.45 10.44
C ASN A 94 9.96 16.61 9.23
N ILE A 95 10.77 16.58 8.17
CA ILE A 95 10.46 15.79 6.96
C ILE A 95 10.66 14.31 7.25
N GLN A 96 11.71 13.96 7.99
CA GLN A 96 11.96 12.58 8.41
C GLN A 96 10.79 12.00 9.19
N LYS A 97 10.30 12.73 10.21
CA LYS A 97 9.12 12.31 10.98
C LYS A 97 7.90 12.07 10.10
N MET A 98 7.64 12.95 9.12
CA MET A 98 6.52 12.77 8.19
C MET A 98 6.69 11.56 7.28
N ILE A 99 7.92 11.28 6.84
CA ILE A 99 8.23 10.07 6.05
C ILE A 99 8.02 8.82 6.91
N ASP A 100 8.47 8.81 8.16
CA ASP A 100 8.26 7.69 9.10
C ASP A 100 6.76 7.40 9.32
N GLU A 101 5.96 8.44 9.58
CA GLU A 101 4.50 8.30 9.72
C GLU A 101 3.86 7.77 8.43
N THR A 102 4.29 8.28 7.28
CA THR A 102 3.80 7.85 5.96
C THR A 102 4.17 6.41 5.66
N TYR A 103 5.37 5.99 6.06
CA TYR A 103 5.85 4.62 5.94
C TYR A 103 4.98 3.65 6.74
N ILE A 104 4.73 3.96 8.02
CA ILE A 104 3.89 3.14 8.90
C ILE A 104 2.47 3.01 8.35
N ASN A 105 1.91 4.10 7.84
CA ASN A 105 0.58 4.10 7.23
C ASN A 105 0.55 3.26 5.93
N THR A 106 1.61 3.30 5.13
CA THR A 106 1.74 2.46 3.92
C THR A 106 1.84 0.98 4.28
N SER A 107 2.66 0.59 5.27
CA SER A 107 2.75 -0.79 5.76
C SER A 107 1.42 -1.27 6.38
N THR A 108 0.72 -0.40 7.08
CA THR A 108 -0.63 -0.69 7.60
C THR A 108 -1.62 -0.98 6.48
N LEU A 109 -1.62 -0.14 5.43
CA LEU A 109 -2.47 -0.32 4.25
C LEU A 109 -2.15 -1.65 3.55
N LEU A 110 -0.87 -1.99 3.42
CA LEU A 110 -0.41 -3.24 2.82
C LEU A 110 -1.02 -4.47 3.51
N ILE A 111 -0.96 -4.51 4.85
CA ILE A 111 -1.51 -5.62 5.64
C ILE A 111 -3.03 -5.69 5.47
N LYS A 112 -3.74 -4.55 5.60
CA LYS A 112 -5.21 -4.49 5.42
C LYS A 112 -5.64 -5.02 4.06
N TYR A 113 -4.97 -4.59 2.98
CA TYR A 113 -5.32 -4.99 1.62
C TYR A 113 -4.97 -6.46 1.35
N SER A 114 -3.88 -6.95 1.93
CA SER A 114 -3.52 -8.37 1.86
C SER A 114 -4.55 -9.25 2.57
N SER A 115 -5.03 -8.85 3.74
CA SER A 115 -6.12 -9.54 4.45
C SER A 115 -7.44 -9.50 3.68
N LEU A 116 -7.77 -8.35 3.08
CA LEU A 116 -8.95 -8.25 2.22
C LEU A 116 -8.85 -9.20 1.02
N LEU A 117 -7.67 -9.30 0.39
CA LEU A 117 -7.45 -10.20 -0.73
C LEU A 117 -7.66 -11.67 -0.33
N LEU A 118 -7.08 -12.09 0.81
CA LEU A 118 -7.31 -13.43 1.36
C LEU A 118 -8.80 -13.71 1.63
N PHE A 119 -9.51 -12.72 2.18
CA PHE A 119 -10.96 -12.85 2.39
C PHE A 119 -11.71 -13.02 1.07
N LEU A 120 -11.43 -12.21 0.04
CA LEU A 120 -12.09 -12.33 -1.27
C LEU A 120 -11.80 -13.68 -1.93
N ILE A 121 -10.55 -14.16 -1.85
CA ILE A 121 -10.15 -15.48 -2.34
C ILE A 121 -10.94 -16.59 -1.64
N SER A 122 -11.14 -16.51 -0.33
CA SER A 122 -11.93 -17.50 0.43
C SER A 122 -13.40 -17.60 -0.01
N LYS A 123 -13.87 -16.59 -0.76
CA LYS A 123 -15.25 -16.47 -1.26
C LYS A 123 -15.34 -16.63 -2.78
N ALA A 124 -14.23 -16.84 -3.47
CA ALA A 124 -14.19 -17.03 -4.91
C ALA A 124 -14.55 -18.49 -5.28
N ASP A 125 -15.29 -18.67 -6.37
CA ASP A 125 -15.65 -20.02 -6.86
C ASP A 125 -14.48 -20.75 -7.49
N SER A 126 -13.69 -20.02 -8.26
CA SER A 126 -12.54 -20.56 -8.96
C SER A 126 -11.54 -19.45 -9.20
N ILE A 127 -10.27 -19.81 -9.14
CA ILE A 127 -9.13 -18.95 -9.44
C ILE A 127 -8.29 -19.73 -10.43
N ASP A 128 -8.08 -19.18 -11.62
CA ASP A 128 -7.21 -19.82 -12.60
C ASP A 128 -5.75 -19.80 -12.15
N GLN A 129 -4.94 -20.68 -12.73
CA GLN A 129 -3.53 -20.85 -12.35
C GLN A 129 -2.70 -19.56 -12.52
N SER A 130 -2.99 -18.75 -13.55
CA SER A 130 -2.27 -17.51 -13.81
C SER A 130 -2.57 -16.46 -12.73
N LEU A 131 -3.85 -16.30 -12.38
CA LEU A 131 -4.26 -15.41 -11.29
C LEU A 131 -3.75 -15.90 -9.94
N ALA A 132 -3.79 -17.21 -9.68
CA ALA A 132 -3.22 -17.80 -8.47
C ALA A 132 -1.72 -17.49 -8.32
N GLY A 133 -0.95 -17.56 -9.42
CA GLY A 133 0.47 -17.18 -9.44
C GLY A 133 0.69 -15.71 -9.07
N LYS A 134 -0.12 -14.80 -9.63
CA LYS A 134 -0.05 -13.36 -9.31
C LYS A 134 -0.40 -13.07 -7.85
N ILE A 135 -1.46 -13.69 -7.34
CA ILE A 135 -1.89 -13.61 -5.95
C ILE A 135 -0.77 -14.08 -5.02
N SER A 136 -0.23 -15.27 -5.29
CA SER A 136 0.82 -15.88 -4.47
C SER A 136 2.05 -14.98 -4.39
N SER A 137 2.51 -14.45 -5.54
CA SER A 137 3.62 -13.50 -5.57
C SER A 137 3.33 -12.24 -4.75
N ALA A 138 2.17 -11.62 -4.95
CA ALA A 138 1.81 -10.38 -4.25
C ALA A 138 1.72 -10.59 -2.73
N LEU A 139 1.04 -11.65 -2.28
CA LEU A 139 0.89 -11.97 -0.86
C LEU A 139 2.21 -12.37 -0.21
N ALA A 140 3.06 -13.13 -0.90
CA ALA A 140 4.39 -13.47 -0.39
C ALA A 140 5.24 -12.21 -0.20
N SER A 141 5.28 -11.33 -1.20
CA SER A 141 5.99 -10.05 -1.10
C SER A 141 5.43 -9.16 0.01
N ALA A 142 4.11 -9.10 0.17
CA ALA A 142 3.47 -8.33 1.24
C ALA A 142 3.81 -8.88 2.63
N LEU A 143 3.82 -10.20 2.79
CA LEU A 143 4.19 -10.87 4.03
C LEU A 143 5.65 -10.58 4.39
N PHE A 144 6.59 -10.78 3.46
CA PHE A 144 8.00 -10.51 3.72
C PHE A 144 8.25 -9.04 4.05
N ALA A 145 7.64 -8.11 3.31
CA ALA A 145 7.71 -6.68 3.61
C ALA A 145 7.19 -6.39 5.04
N SER A 146 6.05 -6.96 5.43
CA SER A 146 5.47 -6.76 6.76
C SER A 146 6.33 -7.34 7.88
N LEU A 147 7.01 -8.47 7.64
CA LEU A 147 7.91 -9.10 8.62
C LEU A 147 9.19 -8.29 8.85
N LEU A 148 9.70 -7.56 7.85
CA LEU A 148 10.82 -6.63 8.05
C LEU A 148 10.47 -5.51 9.03
N ASP A 149 9.18 -5.17 9.13
CA ASP A 149 8.66 -4.12 10.00
C ASP A 149 8.17 -4.62 11.36
N ILE A 150 8.41 -5.89 11.71
CA ILE A 150 7.85 -6.50 12.94
C ILE A 150 8.33 -5.82 14.23
N HIS A 151 9.46 -5.13 14.17
CA HIS A 151 10.00 -4.33 15.26
C HIS A 151 9.12 -3.10 15.59
N ASN A 152 8.29 -2.65 14.64
CA ASN A 152 7.31 -1.60 14.85
C ASN A 152 6.07 -2.19 15.55
N ARG A 153 5.81 -1.75 16.78
CA ARG A 153 4.70 -2.27 17.61
C ARG A 153 3.33 -2.12 16.94
N GLN A 154 3.07 -1.02 16.23
CA GLN A 154 1.79 -0.82 15.54
C GLN A 154 1.61 -1.84 14.43
N ILE A 155 2.64 -2.07 13.61
CA ILE A 155 2.61 -3.04 12.52
C ILE A 155 2.47 -4.46 13.07
N LEU A 156 3.19 -4.81 14.14
CA LEU A 156 3.07 -6.10 14.81
C LEU A 156 1.65 -6.37 15.32
N GLU A 157 1.01 -5.40 15.98
CA GLU A 157 -0.34 -5.59 16.51
C GLU A 157 -1.40 -5.73 15.39
N ILE A 158 -1.23 -5.00 14.28
CA ILE A 158 -2.09 -5.15 13.11
C ILE A 158 -1.89 -6.53 12.47
N LEU A 159 -0.64 -6.95 12.28
CA LEU A 159 -0.32 -8.27 11.73
C LEU A 159 -0.92 -9.40 12.58
N LYS A 160 -0.78 -9.32 13.91
CA LYS A 160 -1.39 -10.27 14.85
C LYS A 160 -2.90 -10.32 14.72
N THR A 161 -3.55 -9.16 14.61
CA THR A 161 -5.01 -9.06 14.42
C THR A 161 -5.43 -9.74 13.12
N CYS A 162 -4.72 -9.46 12.03
CA CYS A 162 -4.99 -10.04 10.72
C CYS A 162 -4.79 -11.56 10.67
N ILE A 163 -3.74 -12.09 11.34
CA ILE A 163 -3.51 -13.54 11.41
C ILE A 163 -4.60 -14.25 12.24
N ARG A 164 -5.12 -13.63 13.29
CA ARG A 164 -6.17 -14.24 14.13
C ARG A 164 -7.54 -14.34 13.45
N ILE A 165 -7.78 -13.53 12.42
CA ILE A 165 -9.05 -13.49 11.68
C ILE A 165 -9.01 -14.44 10.46
N ALA A 166 -7.81 -14.80 9.98
CA ALA A 166 -7.59 -15.75 8.89
C ALA A 166 -7.68 -17.20 9.37
#